data_AF-A0A317JIA5-F1
#
_entry.id   AF-A0A317JIA5-F1
#
_cell.length_a   1.000
_cell.length_b   1.000
_cell.length_c   1.000
_cell.angle_alpha   90.00
_cell.angle_beta   90.00
_cell.angle_gamma   90.00
#
_symmetry.space_group_name_H-M   'P 1'
#
loop_
_entity.id
_entity.type
_entity.pdbx_description
1 polymer ?
#
loop_
_entity_poly.entity_id
_entity_poly.type
_entity_poly.pdbx_seq_one_letter_code
_entity_poly.pdbx_strand_id
1 'polypeptide(L)' 'MEMFSRRIILSLITLVITLVIRMDRSLADEGMWTLNSFPSRQVSKKYNFNATPDWLEHVRLSSARLAGGCSGSFT' A
#
# COMPACT_ATOMS: atom_id res chain seq x y z
N MET A 1 -31.41 -17.89 -34.85
CA MET A 1 -30.98 -18.18 -33.46
C MET A 1 -29.47 -18.02 -33.29
N GLU A 2 -28.64 -18.45 -34.25
CA GLU A 2 -27.16 -18.26 -34.25
C GLU A 2 -26.66 -16.83 -33.98
N MET A 3 -27.24 -15.82 -34.64
CA MET A 3 -26.82 -14.42 -34.45
C MET A 3 -27.11 -13.88 -33.05
N PHE A 4 -28.20 -14.33 -32.40
CA PHE A 4 -28.58 -13.89 -31.06
C PHE A 4 -27.63 -14.48 -30.00
N SER A 5 -27.28 -15.77 -30.16
CA SER A 5 -26.28 -16.46 -29.34
C SER A 5 -24.91 -15.79 -29.44
N ARG A 6 -24.46 -15.43 -30.67
CA ARG A 6 -23.18 -14.74 -30.89
C ARG A 6 -23.12 -13.36 -30.22
N ARG A 7 -24.22 -12.60 -30.22
CA ARG A 7 -24.28 -11.28 -29.55
C ARG A 7 -24.23 -11.40 -28.03
N ILE A 8 -24.91 -12.39 -27.44
CA ILE A 8 -24.86 -12.64 -25.99
C ILE A 8 -23.45 -13.04 -25.56
N ILE A 9 -22.81 -13.95 -26.30
CA ILE A 9 -21.44 -14.40 -25.99
C ILE A 9 -20.46 -13.22 -26.05
N LEU A 10 -20.57 -12.36 -27.07
CA LEU A 10 -19.71 -11.17 -27.19
C LEU A 10 -19.94 -10.17 -26.04
N SER A 11 -21.19 -9.95 -25.63
CA SER A 11 -21.52 -9.09 -24.49
C SER A 11 -20.97 -9.64 -23.17
N LEU A 12 -21.08 -10.95 -22.94
CA LEU A 12 -20.54 -11.61 -21.75
C LEU A 12 -19.01 -11.55 -21.70
N ILE A 13 -18.34 -11.78 -22.84
CA ILE A 13 -16.87 -11.65 -22.94
C ILE A 13 -16.45 -10.22 -22.62
N THR A 14 -17.16 -9.22 -23.16
CA THR A 14 -16.85 -7.79 -22.92
C THR A 14 -17.04 -7.43 -21.44
N LEU A 15 -18.10 -7.95 -20.80
CA LEU A 15 -18.36 -7.76 -19.38
C LEU A 15 -17.23 -8.37 -18.52
N VAL A 16 -16.82 -9.61 -18.81
CA VAL A 16 -15.74 -10.29 -18.08
C VAL A 16 -14.41 -9.57 -18.25
N ILE A 17 -14.07 -9.13 -19.47
CA ILE A 17 -12.85 -8.35 -19.72
C ILE A 17 -12.84 -7.04 -18.91
N THR A 18 -13.99 -6.35 -18.88
CA THR A 18 -14.12 -5.10 -18.13
C THR A 18 -13.97 -5.32 -16.62
N LEU A 19 -14.48 -6.44 -16.10
CA LEU A 19 -14.29 -6.82 -14.69
C LEU A 19 -12.83 -7.13 -14.34
N VAL A 20 -12.11 -7.84 -15.21
CA VAL A 20 -10.70 -8.20 -14.96
C VAL A 20 -9.79 -6.97 -14.94
N ILE A 21 -10.06 -5.99 -15.82
CA ILE A 21 -9.25 -4.75 -15.89
C ILE A 21 -9.46 -3.87 -14.65
N ARG A 22 -10.60 -3.98 -13.97
CA ARG A 22 -10.94 -3.23 -12.75
C ARG A 22 -10.30 -3.77 -11.47
N MET A 23 -9.48 -4.82 -11.53
CA MET A 23 -8.75 -5.30 -10.35
C MET A 23 -7.67 -4.30 -9.96
N ASP A 24 -7.98 -3.43 -9.00
CA ASP A 24 -7.01 -2.55 -8.37
C ASP A 24 -5.93 -3.39 -7.69
N ARG A 25 -4.70 -3.29 -8.19
CA ARG A 25 -3.53 -3.90 -7.56
C ARG A 25 -3.18 -3.11 -6.31
N SER A 26 -3.82 -3.45 -5.20
CA SER A 26 -3.35 -3.10 -3.86
C SER A 26 -2.05 -3.85 -3.58
N LEU A 27 -0.95 -3.38 -4.17
CA LEU A 27 0.39 -3.79 -3.77
C LEU A 27 0.62 -3.16 -2.40
N ALA A 28 0.79 -4.00 -1.38
CA ALA A 28 1.31 -3.52 -0.11
C ALA A 28 2.62 -2.79 -0.39
N ASP A 29 2.78 -1.61 0.20
CA ASP A 29 4.06 -0.93 0.13
C ASP A 29 5.13 -1.74 0.87
N GLU A 30 6.39 -1.56 0.46
CA GLU A 30 7.51 -2.31 1.01
C GLU A 30 7.56 -2.27 2.55
N GLY A 31 7.87 -3.43 3.13
CA GLY A 31 8.55 -3.76 4.40
C GLY A 31 8.51 -2.84 5.62
N MET A 32 8.43 -3.48 6.80
CA MET A 32 8.78 -2.87 8.09
C MET A 32 10.21 -2.32 8.05
N TRP A 33 10.36 -1.00 7.92
CA TRP A 33 11.66 -0.35 7.95
C TRP A 33 12.10 -0.10 9.37
N THR A 34 13.36 -0.41 9.67
CA THR A 34 13.97 0.00 10.94
C THR A 34 14.34 1.48 10.88
N LEU A 35 14.10 2.22 11.97
CA LEU A 35 14.31 3.67 12.02
C LEU A 35 15.77 4.09 11.78
N ASN A 36 16.73 3.21 12.07
CA ASN A 36 18.17 3.44 11.82
C ASN A 36 18.60 3.21 10.36
N SER A 37 17.75 2.65 9.50
CA SER A 37 18.03 2.41 8.08
C SER A 37 16.83 2.77 7.20
N PHE A 38 16.10 3.82 7.62
CA PHE A 38 14.89 4.27 6.94
C PHE A 38 15.22 4.85 5.54
N PRO A 39 14.47 4.47 4.48
CA PRO A 39 14.76 4.90 3.10
C PRO A 39 14.22 6.31 2.80
N SER A 40 14.64 7.34 3.56
CA SER A 40 14.09 8.71 3.49
C SER A 40 14.04 9.28 2.07
N ARG A 41 15.04 9.00 1.22
CA ARG A 41 15.06 9.46 -0.18
C ARG A 41 13.92 8.86 -1.02
N GLN A 42 13.65 7.58 -0.84
CA GLN A 42 12.58 6.89 -1.59
C GLN A 42 11.21 7.35 -1.10
N VAL A 43 11.05 7.46 0.23
CA VAL A 43 9.82 7.94 0.87
C VAL A 43 9.52 9.38 0.49
N SER A 44 10.54 10.26 0.50
CA SER A 44 10.39 11.65 0.06
C SER A 44 9.96 11.73 -1.40
N LYS A 45 10.59 10.96 -2.29
CA LYS A 45 10.21 10.95 -3.71
C LYS A 45 8.79 10.41 -3.95
N LYS A 46 8.38 9.40 -3.19
CA LYS A 46 7.11 8.70 -3.41
C LYS A 46 5.92 9.39 -2.75
N TYR A 47 6.11 9.94 -1.54
CA TYR A 47 5.03 10.49 -0.73
C TYR A 47 5.18 11.98 -0.41
N ASN A 48 6.23 12.64 -0.91
CA ASN A 48 6.54 14.04 -0.59
C ASN A 48 6.74 14.28 0.93
N PHE A 49 7.13 13.24 1.66
CA PHE A 49 7.38 13.31 3.09
C PHE A 49 8.89 13.28 3.38
N ASN A 50 9.39 14.31 4.07
CA ASN A 50 10.80 14.40 4.44
C ASN A 50 11.04 13.88 5.86
N ALA A 51 11.31 12.58 6.00
CA ALA A 51 11.72 11.97 7.25
C ALA A 51 13.19 12.34 7.56
N THR A 52 13.40 13.47 8.22
CA THR A 52 14.73 13.95 8.61
C THR A 52 15.33 13.07 9.71
N PRO A 53 16.66 13.10 9.91
CA PRO A 53 17.29 12.39 11.02
C PRO A 53 16.70 12.75 12.38
N ASP A 54 16.49 14.04 12.66
CA ASP A 54 15.91 14.51 13.92
C ASP A 54 14.47 14.02 14.12
N TRP A 55 13.69 13.97 13.04
CA TRP A 55 12.33 13.44 13.08
C TRP A 55 12.33 11.94 13.37
N LEU A 56 13.21 11.17 12.71
CA LEU A 56 13.34 9.73 12.95
C LEU A 56 13.80 9.44 14.38
N GLU A 57 14.70 10.27 14.92
CA GLU A 57 15.15 10.16 16.31
C GLU A 57 14.03 10.46 17.30
N HIS A 58 13.24 11.51 17.05
CA HIS A 58 12.05 11.80 17.85
C HIS A 58 11.07 10.62 17.83
N VAL A 59 10.74 10.06 16.66
CA VAL A 59 9.85 8.89 16.55
C VAL A 59 10.41 7.68 17.30
N ARG A 60 11.73 7.46 17.25
CA ARG A 60 12.40 6.38 17.97
C ARG A 60 12.25 6.52 19.49
N LEU A 61 12.46 7.73 20.01
CA LEU A 61 12.38 8.03 21.44
C LEU A 61 10.93 8.08 21.94
N SER A 62 9.99 8.46 21.08
CA SER A 62 8.56 8.50 21.40
C SER A 62 7.89 7.12 21.36
N SER A 63 8.56 6.07 20.90
CA SER A 63 8.02 4.70 20.77
C SER A 63 8.32 3.83 21.99
N ALA A 64 7.30 3.20 22.56
CA ALA A 64 7.42 2.30 23.71
C ALA A 64 6.94 0.87 23.39
N ARG A 65 7.67 -0.13 23.90
CA ARG A 65 7.23 -1.54 23.89
C ARG A 65 6.53 -1.86 25.21
N LEU A 66 5.28 -2.28 25.13
CA LEU A 66 4.51 -2.73 26.28
C LEU A 66 4.67 -4.26 26.41
N ALA A 67 4.88 -4.76 27.64
CA ALA A 67 5.37 -6.11 27.93
C ALA A 67 4.62 -7.26 27.20
N GLY A 68 3.32 -7.11 26.95
CA GLY A 68 2.47 -8.09 26.25
C GLY A 68 2.56 -8.09 24.71
N GLY A 69 3.52 -7.39 24.11
CA GLY A 69 3.67 -7.30 22.65
C GLY A 69 2.90 -6.15 22.00
N CYS A 70 2.29 -5.27 22.81
CA CYS A 70 1.66 -4.05 22.32
C CYS A 70 2.69 -2.92 22.13
N SER A 71 2.38 -1.97 21.27
CA SER A 71 3.12 -0.72 21.08
C SER A 71 2.39 0.46 21.75
N GLY A 72 3.13 1.44 22.24
CA GLY A 72 2.60 2.70 22.75
C GLY A 72 3.48 3.89 22.35
N SER A 73 2.99 5.12 22.56
CA SER A 73 3.75 6.33 22.28
C SER A 73 3.59 7.39 23.36
N PHE A 74 4.62 8.22 23.52
CA PHE A 74 4.54 9.47 24.29
C PHE A 74 4.05 10.59 23.37
N THR A 75 3.09 11.40 23.85
CA THR A 75 2.49 12.54 23.12
C THR A 75 2.89 13.86 23.74
#